data_AF-A0A267DN66-F1
#
_entry.id   AF-A0A267DN66-F1
#
_cell.length_a   1.000
_cell.length_b   1.000
_cell.length_c   1.000
_cell.angle_alpha   90.00
_cell.angle_beta   90.00
_cell.angle_gamma   90.00
#
_symmetry.space_group_name_H-M   'P 1'
#
loop_
_entity.id
_entity.type
_entity.pdbx_description
1 polymer ?
#
loop_
_entity_poly.entity_id
_entity_poly.type
_entity_poly.pdbx_seq_one_letter_code
_entity_poly.pdbx_strand_id
1 'polypeptide(L)'
;PRDLDGLAGHSTIGPYSVQGLLVPSSSMTLGLCDKVCSYGNFHYFGTQYAETCFCSNLYGRYGSAPGSDCNMNCRGNASQICGGAHRNSVYRLARSHPVAKRFNSADRVYLNLTSAGPMYRTVQPVRSLADCLVQCVVNCQAVLFHWTPATC
;
A
#
# COMPACT_ATOMS: atom_id res chain seq x y z
N PRO A 1 17.68 0.07 -13.88
CA PRO A 1 17.85 0.53 -12.47
C PRO A 1 16.49 0.74 -11.80
N ARG A 2 15.90 -0.35 -11.29
CA ARG A 2 14.71 -0.30 -10.44
C ARG A 2 15.16 -0.88 -9.10
N ASP A 3 15.63 -0.01 -8.21
CA ASP A 3 16.06 -0.36 -6.84
C ASP A 3 14.90 -0.83 -5.94
N LEU A 4 13.68 -0.66 -6.42
CA LEU A 4 12.46 -1.00 -5.72
C LEU A 4 11.84 -2.24 -6.40
N ASP A 5 12.33 -3.41 -6.02
CA ASP A 5 12.02 -4.72 -6.59
C ASP A 5 11.06 -5.56 -5.74
N GLY A 6 10.47 -4.97 -4.68
CA GLY A 6 9.60 -5.67 -3.73
C GLY A 6 8.32 -6.25 -4.34
N LEU A 7 7.96 -5.83 -5.55
CA LEU A 7 6.84 -6.39 -6.30
C LEU A 7 7.18 -7.69 -7.06
N ALA A 8 8.43 -8.17 -7.00
CA ALA A 8 8.84 -9.42 -7.63
C ALA A 8 7.98 -10.60 -7.17
N GLY A 9 7.42 -11.35 -8.13
CA GLY A 9 6.60 -12.53 -7.84
C GLY A 9 5.16 -12.22 -7.40
N HIS A 10 4.78 -10.94 -7.28
CA HIS A 10 3.41 -10.53 -7.03
C HIS A 10 2.69 -10.28 -8.36
N SER A 11 1.52 -10.91 -8.56
CA SER A 11 0.63 -10.61 -9.69
C SER A 11 -0.33 -9.46 -9.37
N THR A 12 -0.68 -9.28 -8.09
CA THR A 12 -1.55 -8.22 -7.60
C THR A 12 -1.12 -7.72 -6.22
N ILE A 13 -1.45 -6.46 -5.91
CA ILE A 13 -1.33 -5.85 -4.58
C ILE A 13 -2.62 -5.09 -4.30
N GLY A 14 -3.42 -5.59 -3.35
CA GLY A 14 -4.79 -5.10 -3.14
C GLY A 14 -5.59 -5.16 -4.46
N PRO A 15 -6.25 -4.07 -4.89
CA PRO A 15 -6.99 -4.03 -6.15
C PRO A 15 -6.11 -3.74 -7.38
N TYR A 16 -4.78 -3.64 -7.24
CA TYR A 16 -3.89 -3.19 -8.30
C TYR A 16 -3.14 -4.37 -8.95
N SER A 17 -3.11 -4.39 -10.28
CA SER A 17 -2.33 -5.37 -11.04
C SER A 17 -0.86 -4.99 -11.11
N VAL A 18 0.01 -5.96 -10.85
CA VAL A 18 1.46 -5.82 -10.95
C VAL A 18 1.92 -6.33 -12.30
N GLN A 19 2.76 -5.55 -12.99
CA GLN A 19 3.39 -5.91 -14.25
C GLN A 19 4.90 -6.12 -14.02
N GLY A 20 5.29 -7.36 -13.77
CA GLY A 20 6.67 -7.74 -13.46
C GLY A 20 7.12 -7.19 -12.10
N LEU A 21 7.60 -5.94 -12.07
CA LEU A 21 8.10 -5.27 -10.86
C LEU A 21 7.40 -3.93 -10.58
N LEU A 22 6.40 -3.54 -11.38
CA LEU A 22 5.79 -2.21 -11.31
C LEU A 22 4.28 -2.27 -11.30
N VAL A 23 3.64 -1.22 -10.81
CA VAL A 23 2.22 -0.95 -11.02
C VAL A 23 2.10 0.29 -11.92
N PRO A 24 1.55 0.18 -13.14
CA PRO A 24 1.35 1.34 -14.01
C PRO A 24 0.01 2.02 -13.72
N SER A 25 -0.08 3.32 -13.96
CA SER A 25 -1.37 4.05 -13.94
C SER A 25 -1.31 5.32 -14.78
N SER A 26 -2.30 5.50 -15.67
CA SER A 26 -2.51 6.76 -16.40
C SER A 26 -2.94 7.92 -15.50
N SER A 27 -3.32 7.65 -14.24
CA SER A 27 -3.69 8.65 -13.24
C SER A 27 -2.74 8.59 -12.03
N MET A 28 -1.46 8.28 -12.28
CA MET A 28 -0.46 8.14 -11.21
C MET A 28 -0.31 9.42 -10.40
N THR A 29 -0.26 9.27 -9.08
CA THR A 29 0.06 10.33 -8.10
C THR A 29 0.95 9.74 -7.02
N LEU A 30 1.65 10.58 -6.26
CA LEU A 30 2.42 10.13 -5.10
C LEU A 30 1.51 9.41 -4.09
N GLY A 31 0.30 9.93 -3.87
CA GLY A 31 -0.67 9.31 -2.96
C GLY A 31 -1.23 7.98 -3.47
N LEU A 32 -1.33 7.78 -4.78
CA LEU A 32 -1.70 6.48 -5.35
C LEU A 32 -0.60 5.45 -5.10
N CYS A 33 0.66 5.80 -5.40
CA CYS A 33 1.77 4.87 -5.20
C CYS A 33 2.01 4.56 -3.71
N ASP A 34 1.89 5.55 -2.84
CA ASP A 34 1.88 5.37 -1.38
C ASP A 34 0.83 4.34 -0.95
N LYS A 35 -0.40 4.47 -1.46
CA LYS A 35 -1.50 3.54 -1.17
C LYS A 35 -1.19 2.12 -1.66
N VAL A 36 -0.72 1.97 -2.89
CA VAL A 36 -0.34 0.67 -3.49
C VAL A 36 0.69 -0.02 -2.59
N CYS A 37 1.77 0.67 -2.24
CA CYS A 37 2.84 0.06 -1.46
C CYS A 37 2.48 -0.15 0.02
N SER A 38 1.53 0.63 0.53
CA SER A 38 0.92 0.39 1.85
C SER A 38 0.11 -0.90 1.89
N TYR A 39 -0.63 -1.25 0.81
CA TYR A 39 -1.32 -2.54 0.70
C TYR A 39 -0.36 -3.73 0.78
N GLY A 40 0.83 -3.58 0.19
CA GLY A 40 1.88 -4.60 0.21
C GLY A 40 2.76 -4.60 1.46
N ASN A 41 2.47 -3.74 2.45
CA ASN A 41 3.26 -3.59 3.68
C ASN A 41 4.76 -3.32 3.44
N PHE A 42 5.07 -2.50 2.43
CA PHE A 42 6.44 -2.10 2.14
C PHE A 42 6.90 -0.93 3.03
N HIS A 43 8.19 -0.63 3.04
CA HIS A 43 8.74 0.56 3.73
C HIS A 43 8.94 1.76 2.82
N TYR A 44 9.09 1.53 1.53
CA TYR A 44 9.36 2.55 0.53
C TYR A 44 8.47 2.36 -0.67
N PHE A 45 8.11 3.48 -1.27
CA PHE A 45 7.55 3.52 -2.60
C PHE A 45 8.40 4.41 -3.48
N GLY A 46 8.28 4.23 -4.79
CA GLY A 46 8.90 5.15 -5.72
C GLY A 46 8.18 5.18 -7.04
N THR A 47 8.39 6.28 -7.74
CA THR A 47 7.74 6.58 -9.00
C THR A 47 8.77 6.84 -10.09
N GLN A 48 8.46 6.39 -11.31
CA GLN A 48 9.30 6.60 -12.50
C GLN A 48 8.40 6.87 -13.70
N TYR A 49 8.95 7.59 -14.69
CA TYR A 49 8.30 7.79 -15.98
C TYR A 49 6.90 8.42 -15.89
N ALA A 50 6.65 9.28 -14.90
CA ALA A 50 5.35 9.92 -14.62
C ALA A 50 4.20 8.98 -14.19
N GLU A 51 4.27 7.69 -14.51
CA GLU A 51 3.11 6.79 -14.51
C GLU A 51 3.35 5.42 -13.89
N THR A 52 4.58 5.12 -13.47
CA THR A 52 4.90 3.82 -12.88
C THR A 52 5.21 3.94 -11.40
N CYS A 53 4.73 2.96 -10.63
CA CYS A 53 4.93 2.83 -9.19
C CYS A 53 5.70 1.56 -8.87
N PHE A 54 6.57 1.63 -7.87
CA PHE A 54 7.32 0.52 -7.31
C PHE A 54 7.26 0.53 -5.81
N CYS A 55 7.42 -0.65 -5.22
CA CYS A 55 7.45 -0.84 -3.79
C CYS A 55 8.67 -1.67 -3.41
N SER A 56 9.28 -1.40 -2.26
CA SER A 56 10.28 -2.30 -1.66
C SER A 56 10.49 -1.98 -0.18
N ASN A 57 11.14 -2.90 0.51
CA ASN A 57 11.65 -2.68 1.87
C ASN A 57 13.06 -2.10 1.88
N LEU A 58 13.73 -2.08 0.74
CA LEU A 58 15.09 -1.60 0.56
C LEU A 58 15.14 -0.65 -0.65
N TYR A 59 16.13 0.23 -0.67
CA TYR A 59 16.44 1.09 -1.83
C TYR A 59 17.90 1.51 -1.79
N GLY A 60 18.42 2.05 -2.91
CA GLY A 60 19.74 2.68 -2.95
C GLY A 60 20.88 1.81 -3.48
N ARG A 61 20.60 0.64 -4.05
CA ARG A 61 21.62 -0.23 -4.66
C ARG A 61 22.35 0.46 -5.83
N TYR A 62 21.73 1.40 -6.54
CA TYR A 62 22.40 2.20 -7.59
C TYR A 62 22.83 3.60 -7.13
N GLY A 63 22.69 3.93 -5.83
CA GLY A 63 23.05 5.24 -5.29
C GLY A 63 22.07 6.37 -5.67
N SER A 64 22.44 7.60 -5.30
CA SER A 64 21.63 8.79 -5.56
C SER A 64 21.94 9.39 -6.93
N ALA A 65 20.90 9.83 -7.64
CA ALA A 65 21.02 10.61 -8.87
C ALA A 65 20.82 12.11 -8.57
N PRO A 66 21.26 13.01 -9.48
CA PRO A 66 20.92 14.42 -9.40
C PRO A 66 19.40 14.63 -9.36
N GLY A 67 18.93 15.50 -8.47
CA GLY A 67 17.49 15.79 -8.34
C GLY A 67 16.87 16.32 -9.65
N SER A 68 17.67 16.98 -10.49
CA SER A 68 17.28 17.44 -11.83
C SER A 68 16.88 16.31 -12.79
N ASP A 69 17.35 15.08 -12.56
CA ASP A 69 16.98 13.94 -13.39
C ASP A 69 15.59 13.38 -13.00
N CYS A 70 15.03 13.81 -11.87
CA CYS A 70 13.66 13.52 -11.43
C CYS A 70 12.75 14.71 -11.76
N ASN A 71 12.46 14.88 -13.05
CA ASN A 71 11.79 16.07 -13.59
C ASN A 71 10.46 15.78 -14.30
N MET A 72 9.94 14.57 -14.20
CA MET A 72 8.67 14.20 -14.84
C MET A 72 7.52 14.38 -13.86
N ASN A 73 6.55 15.19 -14.23
CA ASN A 73 5.35 15.41 -13.43
C ASN A 73 4.47 14.15 -13.44
N CYS A 74 3.77 13.87 -12.35
CA CYS A 74 2.86 12.74 -12.25
C CYS A 74 1.69 12.89 -13.23
N ARG A 75 1.30 11.80 -13.91
CA ARG A 75 0.19 11.83 -14.88
C ARG A 75 -1.15 12.27 -14.27
N GLY A 76 -1.43 11.86 -13.04
CA GLY A 76 -2.66 12.20 -12.32
C GLY A 76 -2.58 13.48 -11.49
N ASN A 77 -1.41 14.10 -11.34
CA ASN A 77 -1.25 15.38 -10.63
C ASN A 77 0.03 16.09 -11.08
N ALA A 78 -0.11 17.09 -11.96
CA ALA A 78 1.02 17.82 -12.51
C ALA A 78 1.79 18.65 -11.46
N SER A 79 1.25 18.89 -10.26
CA SER A 79 1.96 19.59 -9.18
C SER A 79 2.92 18.66 -8.40
N GLN A 80 2.97 17.38 -8.75
CA GLN A 80 3.82 16.37 -8.11
C GLN A 80 4.84 15.83 -9.11
N ILE A 81 6.03 15.48 -8.62
CA ILE A 81 7.09 14.85 -9.42
C ILE A 81 7.03 13.33 -9.24
N CYS A 82 6.97 12.59 -10.36
CA CYS A 82 6.91 11.13 -10.41
C CYS A 82 8.13 10.53 -11.13
N GLY A 83 9.32 10.86 -10.63
CA GLY A 83 10.60 10.38 -11.14
C GLY A 83 11.04 11.06 -12.42
N GLY A 84 11.82 10.33 -13.21
CA GLY A 84 12.30 10.73 -14.53
C GLY A 84 12.30 9.56 -15.51
N ALA A 85 12.90 9.74 -16.69
CA ALA A 85 12.90 8.74 -17.74
C ALA A 85 13.44 7.37 -17.24
N HIS A 86 14.55 7.43 -16.51
CA HIS A 86 15.23 6.26 -15.92
C HIS A 86 15.67 6.52 -14.48
N ARG A 87 14.91 7.37 -13.76
CA ARG A 87 15.17 7.74 -12.37
C ARG A 87 13.93 7.57 -11.52
N ASN A 88 14.13 7.09 -10.30
CA ASN A 88 13.08 6.94 -9.34
C ASN A 88 13.07 8.15 -8.40
N SER A 89 11.92 8.78 -8.23
CA SER A 89 11.66 9.54 -7.01
C SER A 89 11.27 8.54 -5.93
N VAL A 90 12.08 8.42 -4.86
CA VAL A 90 11.87 7.44 -3.79
C VAL A 90 11.39 8.15 -2.53
N TYR A 91 10.38 7.58 -1.89
CA TYR A 91 9.74 8.12 -0.71
C TYR A 91 9.62 7.04 0.35
N ARG A 92 9.85 7.43 1.60
CA ARG A 92 9.58 6.56 2.74
C ARG A 92 8.08 6.58 3.01
N LEU A 93 7.47 5.41 3.09
CA LEU A 93 6.12 5.29 3.57
C LEU A 93 6.09 5.79 5.01
N ALA A 94 5.22 6.74 5.27
CA ALA A 94 4.94 7.13 6.63
C ALA A 94 4.20 5.94 7.26
N ARG A 95 4.93 5.06 7.97
CA ARG A 95 4.33 3.96 8.78
C ARG A 95 3.30 4.46 9.80
N SER A 96 3.07 5.77 9.85
CA SER A 96 2.14 6.52 10.69
C SER A 96 0.68 6.47 10.24
N HIS A 97 0.28 5.53 9.39
CA HIS A 97 -0.99 4.88 9.65
C HIS A 97 -0.70 3.47 10.15
N PRO A 98 -0.40 3.29 11.46
CA PRO A 98 -0.81 2.06 12.10
C PRO A 98 -2.27 1.94 11.73
N VAL A 99 -2.67 0.85 11.09
CA VAL A 99 -4.10 0.64 10.89
C VAL A 99 -4.81 0.65 12.27
N ALA A 100 -4.05 0.35 13.34
CA ALA A 100 -4.34 0.58 14.75
C ALA A 100 -4.56 2.03 15.22
N LYS A 101 -4.30 3.08 14.41
CA LYS A 101 -4.66 4.48 14.73
C LYS A 101 -5.95 4.94 14.07
N ARG A 102 -6.50 4.16 13.12
CA ARG A 102 -7.84 4.41 12.55
C ARG A 102 -8.94 3.72 13.33
N PHE A 103 -8.58 2.72 14.12
CA PHE A 103 -9.50 1.94 14.92
C PHE A 103 -8.99 1.92 16.36
N ASN A 104 -9.86 2.27 17.31
CA ASN A 104 -9.59 2.02 18.71
C ASN A 104 -9.73 0.51 18.95
N SER A 105 -8.70 -0.12 19.50
CA SER A 105 -8.82 -1.48 20.02
C SER A 105 -9.76 -1.47 21.22
N ALA A 106 -10.85 -2.23 21.15
CA ALA A 106 -11.71 -2.49 22.30
C ALA A 106 -11.50 -3.95 22.74
N ASP A 107 -11.41 -4.17 24.04
CA ASP A 107 -11.49 -5.52 24.59
C ASP A 107 -12.82 -6.16 24.21
N ARG A 108 -12.81 -7.49 24.07
CA ARG A 108 -13.91 -8.30 23.54
C ARG A 108 -15.10 -8.31 24.52
N VAL A 109 -15.76 -7.18 24.70
CA VAL A 109 -16.95 -7.01 25.51
C VAL A 109 -18.10 -6.84 24.54
N TYR A 110 -18.85 -7.94 24.32
CA TYR A 110 -20.13 -8.02 23.61
C TYR A 110 -20.54 -6.73 22.88
N LEU A 111 -19.89 -6.46 21.74
CA LEU A 111 -20.22 -5.29 20.92
C LEU A 111 -21.53 -5.60 20.19
N ASN A 112 -22.62 -5.02 20.66
CA ASN A 112 -23.88 -4.97 19.91
C ASN A 112 -23.70 -4.01 18.73
N LEU A 113 -23.21 -4.54 17.62
CA LEU A 113 -23.06 -3.82 16.37
C LEU A 113 -24.42 -3.76 15.65
N THR A 114 -25.07 -2.61 15.70
CA THR A 114 -26.22 -2.29 14.86
C THR A 114 -25.73 -1.80 13.49
N SER A 115 -25.67 -2.70 12.50
CA SER A 115 -25.37 -2.31 11.12
C SER A 115 -26.64 -1.84 10.41
N ALA A 116 -26.64 -0.61 9.89
CA ALA A 116 -27.70 -0.10 9.02
C ALA A 116 -27.64 -0.67 7.57
N GLY A 117 -26.75 -1.64 7.31
CA GLY A 117 -26.51 -2.22 5.99
C GLY A 117 -26.01 -3.67 6.06
N PRO A 118 -25.80 -4.33 4.90
CA PRO A 118 -25.40 -5.75 4.85
C PRO A 118 -24.02 -5.97 5.47
N MET A 119 -23.94 -6.93 6.40
CA MET A 119 -22.67 -7.42 6.93
C MET A 119 -22.02 -8.38 5.92
N TYR A 120 -20.84 -8.03 5.42
CA TYR A 120 -20.05 -8.93 4.57
C TYR A 120 -19.06 -9.71 5.44
N ARG A 121 -19.24 -11.03 5.55
CA ARG A 121 -18.33 -11.93 6.26
C ARG A 121 -17.32 -12.51 5.26
N THR A 122 -16.07 -12.06 5.32
CA THR A 122 -14.98 -12.76 4.63
C THR A 122 -14.56 -13.96 5.48
N VAL A 123 -14.62 -15.17 4.92
CA VAL A 123 -14.29 -16.42 5.63
C VAL A 123 -12.80 -16.79 5.49
N GLN A 124 -11.98 -15.89 4.93
CA GLN A 124 -10.56 -16.18 4.72
C GLN A 124 -9.76 -15.92 6.00
N PRO A 125 -8.98 -16.90 6.48
CA PRO A 125 -8.12 -16.72 7.64
C PRO A 125 -7.03 -15.68 7.32
N VAL A 126 -6.97 -14.64 8.14
CA VAL A 126 -5.95 -13.60 8.07
C VAL A 126 -4.85 -13.90 9.09
N ARG A 127 -3.59 -13.67 8.71
CA ARG A 127 -2.42 -14.06 9.51
C ARG A 127 -2.10 -13.07 10.64
N SER A 128 -2.67 -11.86 10.57
CA SER A 128 -2.44 -10.82 11.55
C SER A 128 -3.61 -9.83 11.64
N LEU A 129 -3.62 -9.03 12.70
CA LEU A 129 -4.55 -7.91 12.86
C LEU A 129 -4.41 -6.90 11.72
N ALA A 130 -3.19 -6.65 11.23
CA ALA A 130 -2.94 -5.73 10.13
C ALA A 130 -3.62 -6.22 8.84
N ASP A 131 -3.50 -7.50 8.52
CA ASP A 131 -4.14 -8.11 7.35
C ASP A 131 -5.68 -8.06 7.44
N CYS A 132 -6.23 -8.25 8.64
CA CYS A 132 -7.66 -8.09 8.90
C CYS A 132 -8.12 -6.65 8.59
N LEU A 133 -7.39 -5.67 9.12
CA LEU A 133 -7.75 -4.27 8.96
C LEU A 133 -7.60 -3.78 7.51
N VAL A 134 -6.72 -4.39 6.71
CA VAL A 134 -6.56 -4.07 5.28
C VAL A 134 -7.75 -4.53 4.43
N GLN A 135 -8.52 -5.54 4.86
CA GLN A 135 -9.75 -5.96 4.15
C GLN A 135 -10.91 -4.97 4.30
N CYS A 136 -10.79 -4.02 5.22
CA CYS A 136 -11.78 -2.98 5.50
C CYS A 136 -11.60 -1.79 4.55
N VAL A 137 -12.04 -1.93 3.28
CA VAL A 137 -11.91 -0.87 2.26
C VAL A 137 -13.28 -0.33 1.84
N VAL A 138 -13.48 0.97 2.11
CA VAL A 138 -14.65 1.82 1.80
C VAL A 138 -15.96 1.40 2.50
N ASN A 139 -16.55 2.30 3.29
CA ASN A 139 -17.78 2.12 4.10
C ASN A 139 -17.73 1.07 5.22
N CYS A 140 -16.53 0.63 5.62
CA CYS A 140 -16.35 -0.30 6.71
C CYS A 140 -16.24 0.44 8.05
N GLN A 141 -17.11 0.11 9.00
CA GLN A 141 -17.21 0.77 10.31
C GLN A 141 -16.37 0.08 11.39
N ALA A 142 -16.18 -1.25 11.28
CA ALA A 142 -15.43 -2.06 12.22
C ALA A 142 -14.94 -3.36 11.57
N VAL A 143 -13.88 -3.95 12.13
CA VAL A 143 -13.46 -5.33 11.83
C VAL A 143 -13.43 -6.15 13.11
N LEU A 144 -13.76 -7.44 13.01
CA LEU A 144 -13.66 -8.38 14.10
C LEU A 144 -12.52 -9.36 13.81
N PHE A 145 -11.48 -9.29 14.62
CA PHE A 145 -10.36 -10.23 14.54
C PHE A 145 -10.41 -11.18 15.74
N HIS A 146 -10.51 -12.48 15.47
CA HIS A 146 -10.43 -13.50 16.50
C HIS A 146 -9.14 -14.30 16.32
N TRP A 147 -8.25 -14.21 17.32
CA TRP A 147 -7.22 -15.21 17.49
C TRP A 147 -7.86 -16.49 18.01
N THR A 148 -8.00 -17.50 17.16
CA THR A 148 -8.14 -18.88 17.63
C THR A 148 -6.72 -19.44 17.76
N PRO A 149 -6.21 -19.71 18.97
CA PRO A 149 -5.02 -20.53 19.10
C PRO A 149 -5.32 -21.84 18.36
N ALA A 150 -4.44 -22.25 17.45
CA ALA A 150 -4.50 -23.60 16.93
C ALA A 150 -4.29 -24.53 18.12
N THR A 151 -5.37 -25.10 18.64
CA THR A 151 -5.28 -26.24 19.54
C THR A 151 -4.72 -27.39 18.71
N CYS A 152 -3.60 -27.96 19.16
CA CYS A 152 -3.13 -29.25 18.69
C CYS A 152 -4.22 -30.32 18.86
#